data_AF-A0A1H0LD62-F1
#
_entry.id   AF-A0A1H0LD62-F1
#
_cell.length_a   1.000
_cell.length_b   1.000
_cell.length_c   1.000
_cell.angle_alpha   90.00
_cell.angle_beta   90.00
_cell.angle_gamma   90.00
#
_symmetry.space_group_name_H-M   'P 1'
#
loop_
_entity.id
_entity.type
_entity.pdbx_description
1 polymer ?
#
loop_
_entity_poly.entity_id
_entity_poly.type
_entity_poly.pdbx_seq_one_letter_code
_entity_poly.pdbx_strand_id
1 'polypeptide(L)'
;MLAQALVEDRSDEWLEEQDLYLVSETPQYDLVATNSSNIAIYRPDVFYDSDLRRYFVIAEYRWDSMVGEDLYNYFDSSSSCDVDTPCNVGGKDGFALRFSRNLVNRQADVNFCGRSDITRDWANFAGCASPPPDANSSAGASFLQQDKVYKTVVKPDYNVYNGQIIIVVDPIACNSTVQMFSRYGHTWSSTGISAIEVGTAAINIVFTKTEDRWSVASQSGTWTRSC
;
A
#
# COMPACT_ATOMS: atom_id res chain seq x y z
N MET A 1 -14.89 -9.11 -3.37
CA MET A 1 -15.59 -8.91 -2.09
C MET A 1 -14.67 -9.20 -0.90
N LEU A 2 -14.02 -10.37 -0.77
CA LEU A 2 -13.07 -10.66 0.33
C LEU A 2 -11.96 -9.59 0.53
N ALA A 3 -11.31 -9.15 -0.55
CA ALA A 3 -10.22 -8.17 -0.51
C ALA A 3 -10.61 -6.79 0.06
N GLN A 4 -11.89 -6.41 -0.07
CA GLN A 4 -12.43 -5.14 0.44
C GLN A 4 -12.83 -5.26 1.92
N ALA A 5 -13.27 -6.45 2.35
CA ALA A 5 -13.71 -6.69 3.71
C ALA A 5 -12.53 -6.87 4.69
N LEU A 6 -11.37 -7.34 4.22
CA LEU A 6 -10.08 -7.38 4.95
C LEU A 6 -9.56 -6.01 5.46
N VAL A 7 -10.21 -4.91 5.03
CA VAL A 7 -9.82 -3.51 5.28
C VAL A 7 -10.43 -2.95 6.55
N GLU A 8 -11.61 -3.41 6.96
CA GLU A 8 -12.46 -2.68 7.93
C GLU A 8 -12.42 -3.27 9.35
N ASP A 9 -12.20 -4.58 9.51
CA ASP A 9 -12.07 -5.23 10.80
C ASP A 9 -11.17 -6.46 10.67
N ARG A 10 -10.11 -6.57 11.48
CA ARG A 10 -9.22 -7.75 11.54
C ARG A 10 -9.29 -8.42 12.91
N SER A 11 -10.40 -8.25 13.62
CA SER A 11 -10.67 -9.07 14.80
C SER A 11 -10.62 -10.55 14.42
N ASP A 12 -10.14 -11.39 15.35
CA ASP A 12 -10.08 -12.84 15.16
C ASP A 12 -11.46 -13.41 14.76
N GLU A 13 -12.53 -12.82 15.30
CA GLU A 13 -13.92 -13.16 15.00
C GLU A 13 -14.28 -12.90 13.52
N TRP A 14 -13.87 -11.76 12.96
CA TRP A 14 -14.10 -11.45 11.55
C TRP A 14 -13.30 -12.36 10.60
N LEU A 15 -12.06 -12.70 10.97
CA LEU A 15 -11.22 -13.62 10.19
C LEU A 15 -11.82 -15.04 10.17
N GLU A 16 -12.29 -15.53 11.32
CA GLU A 16 -13.00 -16.81 11.43
C GLU A 16 -14.29 -16.83 10.61
N GLU A 17 -15.06 -15.74 10.59
CA GLU A 17 -16.28 -15.61 9.76
C GLU A 17 -15.99 -15.66 8.25
N GLN A 18 -14.76 -15.37 7.82
CA GLN A 18 -14.32 -15.45 6.42
C GLN A 18 -13.51 -16.73 6.11
N ASP A 19 -13.44 -17.69 7.03
CA ASP A 19 -12.61 -18.90 6.91
C ASP A 19 -11.11 -18.58 6.65
N LEU A 20 -10.64 -17.46 7.21
CA LEU A 20 -9.26 -16.98 7.15
C LEU A 20 -8.55 -17.24 8.47
N TYR A 21 -7.35 -17.80 8.38
CA TYR A 21 -6.49 -18.04 9.54
C TYR A 21 -5.21 -17.21 9.40
N LEU A 22 -4.89 -16.44 10.44
CA LEU A 22 -3.63 -15.70 10.50
C LEU A 22 -2.46 -16.68 10.66
N VAL A 23 -1.56 -16.70 9.69
CA VAL A 23 -0.44 -17.66 9.65
C VAL A 23 0.86 -17.03 10.15
N SER A 24 0.97 -15.71 10.00
CA SER A 24 2.09 -14.92 10.50
C SER A 24 1.63 -13.50 10.71
N GLU A 25 1.36 -13.14 11.97
CA GLU A 25 1.31 -11.74 12.41
C GLU A 25 2.73 -11.28 12.68
N THR A 26 3.08 -10.07 12.27
CA THR A 26 4.29 -9.46 12.83
C THR A 26 4.01 -8.01 13.18
N PRO A 27 3.81 -7.67 14.47
CA PRO A 27 3.35 -6.34 14.88
C PRO A 27 4.43 -5.26 14.79
N GLN A 28 5.43 -5.42 13.92
CA GLN A 28 6.51 -4.47 13.73
C GLN A 28 6.30 -3.70 12.43
N TYR A 29 5.97 -2.43 12.56
CA TYR A 29 6.04 -1.44 11.50
C TYR A 29 7.33 -0.64 11.66
N ASP A 30 7.93 -0.24 10.55
CA ASP A 30 8.94 0.81 10.59
C ASP A 30 8.21 2.14 10.45
N LEU A 31 8.27 2.96 11.51
CA LEU A 31 8.01 4.38 11.37
C LEU A 31 9.26 5.00 10.76
N VAL A 32 9.21 5.32 9.48
CA VAL A 32 10.30 6.08 8.85
C VAL A 32 9.86 7.52 8.76
N ALA A 33 10.27 8.27 9.79
CA ALA A 33 10.01 9.69 9.88
C ALA A 33 10.96 10.48 8.99
N THR A 34 10.40 11.37 8.16
CA THR A 34 11.15 12.50 7.60
C THR A 34 10.84 13.76 8.41
N ASN A 35 11.61 14.82 8.20
CA ASN A 35 11.47 16.08 8.96
C ASN A 35 10.09 16.77 8.77
N SER A 36 9.23 16.30 7.87
CA SER A 36 7.94 16.92 7.52
C SER A 36 6.80 15.94 7.20
N SER A 37 7.04 14.63 7.12
CA SER A 37 5.99 13.63 6.84
C SER A 37 6.43 12.21 7.25
N ASN A 38 5.53 11.40 7.82
CA ASN A 38 5.82 10.02 8.18
C ASN A 38 4.87 9.05 7.45
N ILE A 39 5.43 8.07 6.75
CA ILE A 39 4.69 6.87 6.39
C ILE A 39 5.14 5.73 7.30
N ALA A 40 4.18 5.00 7.84
CA ALA A 40 4.37 3.67 8.38
C ALA A 40 4.19 2.66 7.26
N ILE A 41 5.22 1.87 7.00
CA ILE A 41 5.09 0.67 6.16
C ILE A 41 5.13 -0.54 7.07
N TYR A 42 4.04 -1.28 7.06
CA TYR A 42 3.93 -2.50 7.86
C TYR A 42 4.66 -3.63 7.15
N ARG A 43 5.28 -4.50 7.96
CA ARG A 43 5.74 -5.78 7.47
C ARG A 43 4.54 -6.53 6.87
N PRO A 44 4.70 -7.25 5.74
CA PRO A 44 3.58 -7.96 5.15
C PRO A 44 3.10 -9.11 6.03
N ASP A 45 1.78 -9.23 6.17
CA ASP A 45 1.08 -10.30 6.87
C ASP A 45 0.69 -11.43 5.91
N VAL A 46 0.54 -12.65 6.44
CA VAL A 46 0.09 -13.81 5.67
C VAL A 46 -1.12 -14.47 6.32
N PHE A 47 -2.17 -14.63 5.54
CA PHE A 47 -3.39 -15.35 5.89
C PHE A 47 -3.53 -16.59 5.01
N TYR A 48 -4.17 -17.63 5.54
CA TYR A 48 -4.56 -18.80 4.77
C TYR A 48 -6.08 -18.89 4.69
N ASP A 49 -6.58 -19.05 3.48
CA ASP A 49 -7.98 -19.27 3.18
C ASP A 49 -8.20 -20.77 2.96
N SER A 50 -9.00 -21.40 3.82
CA SER A 50 -9.24 -22.84 3.76
C SER A 50 -10.14 -23.28 2.60
N ASP A 51 -11.01 -22.39 2.13
CA ASP A 51 -11.96 -22.65 1.05
C ASP A 51 -11.24 -22.63 -0.30
N LEU A 52 -10.48 -21.57 -0.54
CA LEU A 52 -9.68 -21.42 -1.76
C LEU A 52 -8.39 -22.25 -1.71
N ARG A 53 -7.98 -22.68 -0.51
CA ARG A 53 -6.72 -23.37 -0.22
C ARG A 53 -5.51 -22.58 -0.72
N ARG A 54 -5.51 -21.28 -0.42
CA ARG A 54 -4.51 -20.30 -0.89
C ARG A 54 -4.05 -19.41 0.24
N TYR A 55 -2.91 -18.76 0.03
CA TYR A 55 -2.39 -17.77 0.96
C TYR A 55 -2.61 -16.37 0.42
N PHE A 56 -3.03 -15.46 1.29
CA PHE A 56 -3.14 -14.03 1.04
C PHE A 56 -1.97 -13.34 1.73
N VAL A 57 -1.13 -12.66 0.95
CA VAL A 57 -0.05 -11.84 1.49
C VAL A 57 -0.43 -10.38 1.34
N ILE A 58 -0.47 -9.67 2.47
CA ILE A 58 -1.00 -8.30 2.53
C ILE A 58 0.09 -7.38 3.07
N ALA A 59 0.39 -6.31 2.34
CA ALA A 59 1.29 -5.26 2.81
C ALA A 59 0.51 -3.95 2.96
N GLU A 60 0.54 -3.36 4.15
CA GLU A 60 -0.11 -2.09 4.43
C GLU A 60 0.86 -0.90 4.42
N TYR A 61 0.31 0.23 3.99
CA TYR A 61 0.96 1.53 3.96
C TYR A 61 0.01 2.51 4.64
N ARG A 62 0.47 3.17 5.70
CA ARG A 62 -0.33 4.17 6.40
C ARG A 62 0.49 5.42 6.61
N TRP A 63 -0.07 6.57 6.31
CA TRP A 63 0.57 7.83 6.64
C TRP A 63 0.27 8.19 8.10
N ASP A 64 1.32 8.27 8.92
CA ASP A 64 1.25 8.53 10.36
C ASP A 64 1.78 9.94 10.68
N SER A 65 1.14 10.96 10.10
CA SER A 65 1.27 12.34 10.56
C SER A 65 0.21 13.21 9.89
N MET A 66 -0.88 13.49 10.59
CA MET A 66 -1.68 14.71 10.36
C MET A 66 -2.11 15.38 11.67
N VAL A 67 -1.22 15.38 12.67
CA VAL A 67 -1.40 16.21 13.87
C VAL A 67 -0.56 17.49 13.70
N GLY A 68 -1.16 18.57 13.22
CA GLY A 68 -0.55 19.90 13.24
C GLY A 68 -0.71 20.75 11.97
N GLU A 69 -0.32 22.02 12.08
CA GLU A 69 -0.46 23.10 11.09
C GLU A 69 0.32 22.90 9.78
N ASP A 70 1.11 21.82 9.65
CA ASP A 70 1.92 21.53 8.45
C ASP A 70 1.13 20.99 7.24
N LEU A 71 -0.20 20.80 7.39
CA LEU A 71 -1.12 20.54 6.28
C LEU A 71 -1.04 21.58 5.14
N TYR A 72 -0.57 22.79 5.43
CA TYR A 72 -0.51 23.89 4.46
C TYR A 72 0.77 23.92 3.63
N ASN A 73 1.82 23.20 4.03
CA ASN A 73 3.12 23.20 3.36
C ASN A 73 3.24 22.12 2.26
N TYR A 74 2.24 21.27 2.08
CA TYR A 74 2.24 20.16 1.10
C TYR A 74 1.92 20.59 -0.34
N PHE A 75 1.72 21.89 -0.58
CA PHE A 75 1.49 22.41 -1.91
C PHE A 75 2.80 22.78 -2.60
N ASP A 76 3.01 22.20 -3.78
CA ASP A 76 3.59 22.99 -4.86
C ASP A 76 2.53 24.06 -5.19
N SER A 77 2.89 25.33 -4.96
CA SER A 77 2.05 26.54 -4.94
C SER A 77 1.24 26.86 -6.21
N SER A 78 1.05 25.91 -7.13
CA SER A 78 0.57 26.12 -8.49
C SER A 78 -0.77 25.46 -8.86
N SER A 79 -1.40 24.66 -7.99
CA SER A 79 -2.60 23.91 -8.38
C SER A 79 -3.92 24.69 -8.20
N SER A 80 -4.59 25.01 -9.30
CA SER A 80 -5.85 25.76 -9.40
C SER A 80 -7.08 24.89 -9.09
N CYS A 81 -7.01 24.06 -8.06
CA CYS A 81 -7.99 22.98 -7.85
C CYS A 81 -9.35 23.47 -7.38
N ASP A 82 -10.39 22.99 -8.08
CA ASP A 82 -11.79 23.28 -7.79
C ASP A 82 -12.33 22.35 -6.68
N VAL A 83 -13.37 22.82 -5.97
CA VAL A 83 -13.87 22.23 -4.71
C VAL A 83 -14.57 20.88 -4.91
N ASP A 84 -14.98 20.56 -6.13
CA ASP A 84 -15.85 19.41 -6.39
C ASP A 84 -15.21 18.31 -7.23
N THR A 85 -13.94 18.44 -7.64
CA THR A 85 -13.25 17.44 -8.47
C THR A 85 -11.88 17.07 -7.90
N PRO A 86 -11.56 15.77 -7.76
CA PRO A 86 -10.24 15.34 -7.33
C PRO A 86 -9.18 15.82 -8.30
N CYS A 87 -8.13 16.44 -7.76
CA CYS A 87 -7.06 17.04 -8.52
C CYS A 87 -5.78 16.24 -8.37
N ASN A 88 -5.04 16.03 -9.45
CA ASN A 88 -3.70 15.47 -9.35
C ASN A 88 -2.77 16.48 -8.67
N VAL A 89 -2.07 16.04 -7.63
CA VAL A 89 -1.03 16.83 -6.96
C VAL A 89 0.24 15.98 -6.94
N GLY A 90 1.39 16.62 -7.10
CA GLY A 90 2.68 15.92 -7.18
C GLY A 90 2.73 14.88 -8.30
N GLY A 91 3.63 13.92 -8.15
CA GLY A 91 3.76 12.78 -9.05
C GLY A 91 2.99 11.55 -8.56
N LYS A 92 3.30 10.39 -9.16
CA LYS A 92 2.68 9.13 -8.74
C LYS A 92 3.37 8.54 -7.51
N ASP A 93 2.57 7.92 -6.66
CA ASP A 93 2.99 6.97 -5.65
C ASP A 93 3.27 5.60 -6.25
N GLY A 94 4.29 4.95 -5.72
CA GLY A 94 4.70 3.60 -6.08
C GLY A 94 4.62 2.68 -4.90
N PHE A 95 3.92 1.57 -5.08
CA PHE A 95 3.73 0.53 -4.07
C PHE A 95 4.23 -0.78 -4.65
N ALA A 96 4.96 -1.56 -3.88
CA ALA A 96 5.41 -2.86 -4.32
C ALA A 96 5.57 -3.83 -3.16
N LEU A 97 5.31 -5.10 -3.44
CA LEU A 97 5.52 -6.23 -2.54
C LEU A 97 6.30 -7.30 -3.28
N ARG A 98 7.33 -7.85 -2.64
CA ARG A 98 8.19 -8.89 -3.22
C ARG A 98 8.28 -10.13 -2.33
N PHE A 99 8.67 -11.24 -2.98
CA PHE A 99 9.01 -12.51 -2.34
C PHE A 99 10.47 -12.86 -2.61
N SER A 100 11.12 -13.54 -1.66
CA SER A 100 12.51 -13.98 -1.79
C SER A 100 12.72 -15.14 -2.76
N ARG A 101 11.64 -15.66 -3.32
CA ARG A 101 11.61 -16.74 -4.32
C ARG A 101 10.35 -16.60 -5.16
N ASN A 102 10.38 -17.19 -6.34
CA ASN A 102 9.21 -17.24 -7.20
C ASN A 102 8.09 -18.07 -6.56
N LEU A 103 6.91 -17.47 -6.46
CA LEU A 103 5.66 -18.09 -6.03
C LEU A 103 4.68 -18.16 -7.21
N VAL A 104 3.71 -19.06 -7.14
CA VAL A 104 2.63 -19.10 -8.14
C VAL A 104 1.61 -18.05 -7.74
N ASN A 105 1.74 -16.85 -8.32
CA ASN A 105 0.82 -15.75 -8.12
C ASN A 105 -0.49 -16.01 -8.88
N ARG A 106 -1.61 -15.98 -8.17
CA ARG A 106 -2.96 -16.17 -8.73
C ARG A 106 -3.68 -14.86 -8.95
N GLN A 107 -3.37 -13.85 -8.14
CA GLN A 107 -4.05 -12.58 -8.13
C GLN A 107 -3.17 -11.55 -7.42
N ALA A 108 -3.10 -10.34 -7.97
CA ALA A 108 -2.47 -9.21 -7.33
C ALA A 108 -3.44 -8.03 -7.43
N ASP A 109 -3.90 -7.57 -6.28
CA ASP A 109 -4.79 -6.43 -6.15
C ASP A 109 -4.15 -5.37 -5.27
N VAL A 110 -4.70 -4.17 -5.37
CA VAL A 110 -4.39 -3.09 -4.47
C VAL A 110 -5.67 -2.39 -4.08
N ASN A 111 -5.69 -1.90 -2.84
CA ASN A 111 -6.76 -1.05 -2.37
C ASN A 111 -6.17 0.22 -1.78
N PHE A 112 -6.49 1.36 -2.40
CA PHE A 112 -6.10 2.67 -1.92
C PHE A 112 -7.33 3.39 -1.37
N CYS A 113 -7.59 3.21 -0.08
CA CYS A 113 -8.66 3.88 0.64
C CYS A 113 -8.02 4.62 1.82
N GLY A 114 -7.88 5.94 1.73
CA GLY A 114 -7.39 6.75 2.83
C GLY A 114 -7.98 8.14 2.76
N ARG A 115 -8.42 8.65 3.92
CA ARG A 115 -8.84 10.03 4.14
C ARG A 115 -8.13 10.55 5.39
N SER A 116 -7.73 11.82 5.38
CA SER A 116 -7.14 12.45 6.55
C SER A 116 -8.17 13.09 7.49
N ASP A 117 -9.26 13.61 6.94
CA ASP A 117 -10.36 14.17 7.70
C ASP A 117 -11.39 13.08 7.99
N ILE A 118 -11.66 12.77 9.26
CA ILE A 118 -12.61 11.70 9.64
C ILE A 118 -14.08 12.18 9.73
N THR A 119 -14.35 13.46 9.48
CA THR A 119 -15.64 14.10 9.86
C THR A 119 -16.75 14.08 8.80
N ARG A 120 -16.49 13.62 7.58
CA ARG A 120 -17.49 13.43 6.51
C ARG A 120 -17.70 11.96 6.18
N ASP A 121 -18.94 11.68 5.80
CA ASP A 121 -19.46 10.38 5.40
C ASP A 121 -18.70 9.79 4.19
N TRP A 122 -18.31 8.52 4.33
CA TRP A 122 -17.64 7.68 3.35
C TRP A 122 -18.40 7.62 2.02
N ALA A 123 -19.74 7.68 2.06
CA ALA A 123 -20.60 7.60 0.88
C ALA A 123 -20.38 8.72 -0.15
N ASN A 124 -19.79 9.85 0.26
CA ASN A 124 -19.49 10.98 -0.62
C ASN A 124 -18.09 10.93 -1.26
N PHE A 125 -17.27 9.94 -0.87
CA PHE A 125 -15.94 9.72 -1.45
C PHE A 125 -16.02 8.58 -2.47
N ALA A 126 -16.36 8.92 -3.70
CA ALA A 126 -16.11 8.01 -4.82
C ALA A 126 -14.59 7.92 -5.03
N GLY A 127 -13.98 6.76 -4.77
CA GLY A 127 -12.65 6.50 -5.33
C GLY A 127 -11.64 5.74 -4.48
N CYS A 128 -12.03 4.66 -3.80
CA CYS A 128 -11.06 3.59 -3.59
C CYS A 128 -10.57 3.14 -4.98
N ALA A 129 -9.28 3.34 -5.25
CA ALA A 129 -8.70 2.95 -6.52
C ALA A 129 -8.10 1.55 -6.37
N SER A 130 -8.50 0.67 -7.29
CA SER A 130 -7.88 -0.64 -7.49
C SER A 130 -7.36 -0.70 -8.93
N PRO A 131 -6.31 0.09 -9.27
CA PRO A 131 -5.71 -0.02 -10.58
C PRO A 131 -5.15 -1.43 -10.80
N PRO A 132 -5.06 -1.88 -12.07
CA PRO A 132 -4.31 -3.09 -12.37
C PRO A 132 -2.83 -2.90 -11.98
N PRO A 133 -2.10 -3.99 -11.71
CA PRO A 133 -0.67 -3.90 -11.38
C PRO A 133 0.15 -3.37 -12.57
N ASP A 134 1.09 -2.47 -12.30
CA ASP A 134 2.07 -1.97 -13.27
C ASP A 134 3.12 -3.05 -13.59
N ALA A 135 3.50 -3.84 -12.60
CA ALA A 135 4.25 -5.08 -12.81
C ALA A 135 3.64 -6.20 -11.95
N ASN A 136 3.51 -7.38 -12.54
CA ASN A 136 3.05 -8.57 -11.83
C ASN A 136 3.84 -9.79 -12.31
N SER A 137 4.52 -10.45 -11.38
CA SER A 137 5.32 -11.64 -11.65
C SER A 137 5.23 -12.64 -10.50
N SER A 138 5.89 -13.79 -10.66
CA SER A 138 6.07 -14.75 -9.58
C SER A 138 6.93 -14.23 -8.43
N ALA A 139 7.70 -13.15 -8.63
CA ALA A 139 8.51 -12.52 -7.59
C ALA A 139 7.73 -11.47 -6.77
N GLY A 140 6.52 -11.11 -7.18
CA GLY A 140 5.70 -10.09 -6.52
C GLY A 140 5.00 -9.16 -7.51
N ALA A 141 4.46 -8.05 -7.00
CA ALA A 141 3.70 -7.09 -7.79
C ALA A 141 4.00 -5.64 -7.36
N SER A 142 3.75 -4.71 -8.28
CA SER A 142 3.83 -3.28 -8.05
C SER A 142 2.66 -2.53 -8.68
N PHE A 143 2.37 -1.36 -8.12
CA PHE A 143 1.28 -0.48 -8.49
C PHE A 143 1.76 0.96 -8.44
N LEU A 144 1.28 1.77 -9.38
CA LEU A 144 1.48 3.20 -9.48
C LEU A 144 0.13 3.90 -9.42
N GLN A 145 0.00 4.82 -8.47
CA GLN A 145 -1.22 5.58 -8.30
C GLN A 145 -0.91 7.07 -8.27
N GLN A 146 -1.71 7.87 -8.97
CA GLN A 146 -1.53 9.33 -8.95
C GLN A 146 -1.98 9.90 -7.61
N ASP A 147 -1.10 10.67 -6.96
CA ASP A 147 -1.45 11.44 -5.75
C ASP A 147 -2.51 12.50 -6.09
N LYS A 148 -3.50 12.64 -5.19
CA LYS A 148 -4.68 13.47 -5.38
C LYS A 148 -5.02 14.29 -4.15
N VAL A 149 -5.31 15.57 -4.38
CA VAL A 149 -5.98 16.43 -3.39
C VAL A 149 -7.46 16.54 -3.69
N TYR A 150 -8.25 16.51 -2.63
CA TYR A 150 -9.68 16.79 -2.65
C TYR A 150 -9.87 18.12 -1.92
N LYS A 151 -10.20 19.18 -2.64
CA LYS A 151 -10.46 20.46 -1.98
C LYS A 151 -11.84 20.39 -1.33
N THR A 152 -11.91 20.23 -0.01
CA THR A 152 -13.21 20.36 0.66
C THR A 152 -13.57 21.83 0.85
N VAL A 153 -14.86 22.11 1.03
CA VAL A 153 -15.44 23.45 1.26
C VAL A 153 -14.76 24.24 2.38
N VAL A 154 -14.02 23.58 3.29
CA VAL A 154 -13.39 24.21 4.45
C VAL A 154 -11.87 23.98 4.51
N LYS A 155 -11.33 22.85 4.00
CA LYS A 155 -9.90 22.52 4.00
C LYS A 155 -9.51 21.56 2.84
N PRO A 156 -8.31 21.64 2.28
CA PRO A 156 -7.80 20.57 1.42
C PRO A 156 -7.69 19.27 2.23
N ASP A 157 -8.31 18.21 1.72
CA ASP A 157 -8.15 16.84 2.20
C ASP A 157 -7.16 16.16 1.26
N TYR A 158 -5.97 15.93 1.78
CA TYR A 158 -4.96 15.21 1.06
C TYR A 158 -5.27 13.74 1.27
N ASN A 159 -5.68 13.06 0.20
CA ASN A 159 -5.71 11.60 0.21
C ASN A 159 -4.27 11.12 0.10
N VAL A 160 -3.51 11.33 1.16
CA VAL A 160 -2.24 10.64 1.31
C VAL A 160 -2.63 9.17 1.50
N TYR A 161 -2.46 8.36 0.45
CA TYR A 161 -3.14 7.08 0.36
C TYR A 161 -2.67 6.15 1.48
N ASN A 162 -3.57 5.89 2.43
CA ASN A 162 -3.53 4.63 3.15
C ASN A 162 -3.95 3.54 2.17
N GLY A 163 -3.20 2.46 2.13
CA GLY A 163 -3.46 1.42 1.15
C GLY A 163 -2.88 0.09 1.53
N GLN A 164 -3.32 -0.92 0.80
CA GLN A 164 -2.83 -2.28 0.94
C GLN A 164 -2.62 -2.93 -0.42
N ILE A 165 -1.49 -3.60 -0.59
CA ILE A 165 -1.30 -4.56 -1.67
C ILE A 165 -1.73 -5.93 -1.14
N ILE A 166 -2.50 -6.67 -1.96
CA ILE A 166 -2.91 -8.04 -1.68
C ILE A 166 -2.39 -8.93 -2.80
N ILE A 167 -1.62 -9.95 -2.47
CA ILE A 167 -1.20 -10.98 -3.43
C ILE A 167 -1.70 -12.35 -2.96
N VAL A 168 -2.43 -13.05 -3.82
CA VAL A 168 -2.90 -14.41 -3.58
C VAL A 168 -1.94 -15.40 -4.23
N VAL A 169 -1.43 -16.35 -3.45
CA VAL A 169 -0.45 -17.35 -3.91
C VAL A 169 -0.88 -18.77 -3.58
N ASP A 170 -0.44 -19.72 -4.40
CA ASP A 170 -0.60 -21.14 -4.09
C ASP A 170 0.23 -21.56 -2.86
N PRO A 171 -0.12 -22.68 -2.21
CA PRO A 171 0.68 -23.23 -1.12
C PRO A 171 2.12 -23.49 -1.51
N ILE A 172 3.05 -23.00 -0.69
CA ILE A 172 4.47 -23.35 -0.79
C ILE A 172 4.72 -24.78 -0.27
N ALA A 173 5.90 -25.33 -0.53
CA ALA A 173 6.26 -26.65 0.01
C ALA A 173 6.24 -26.66 1.55
N CYS A 174 5.88 -27.81 2.12
CA CYS A 174 5.98 -28.07 3.56
C CYS A 174 7.36 -27.71 4.11
N ASN A 175 7.38 -27.10 5.31
CA ASN A 175 8.59 -26.67 6.01
C ASN A 175 9.48 -25.71 5.19
N SER A 176 8.90 -25.04 4.19
CA SER A 176 9.59 -24.04 3.39
C SER A 176 9.30 -22.64 3.91
N THR A 177 10.32 -21.79 3.89
CA THR A 177 10.25 -20.40 4.34
C THR A 177 10.33 -19.44 3.16
N VAL A 178 9.49 -18.42 3.16
CA VAL A 178 9.51 -17.28 2.24
C VAL A 178 9.80 -16.02 3.03
N GLN A 179 10.75 -15.22 2.56
CA GLN A 179 10.91 -13.84 3.01
C GLN A 179 10.11 -12.91 2.10
N MET A 180 9.53 -11.87 2.70
CA MET A 180 8.72 -10.88 1.99
C MET A 180 9.00 -9.49 2.54
N PHE A 181 9.01 -8.47 1.69
CA PHE A 181 8.99 -7.09 2.16
C PHE A 181 8.29 -6.22 1.13
N SER A 182 7.78 -5.10 1.60
CA SER A 182 7.15 -4.10 0.77
C SER A 182 8.02 -2.86 0.64
N ARG A 183 7.80 -2.09 -0.42
CA ARG A 183 8.45 -0.81 -0.65
C ARG A 183 7.42 0.20 -1.12
N TYR A 184 7.61 1.44 -0.67
CA TYR A 184 6.88 2.61 -1.11
C TYR A 184 7.85 3.61 -1.72
N GLY A 185 7.40 4.32 -2.74
CA GLY A 185 8.08 5.48 -3.31
C GLY A 185 7.08 6.57 -3.59
N HIS A 186 7.50 7.82 -3.41
CA HIS A 186 6.65 8.97 -3.68
C HIS A 186 7.50 10.10 -4.26
N THR A 187 6.81 10.95 -5.00
CA THR A 187 7.41 12.03 -5.80
C THR A 187 6.59 13.29 -5.68
N TRP A 188 7.28 14.42 -5.56
CA TRP A 188 6.68 15.75 -5.58
C TRP A 188 6.97 16.48 -6.90
N SER A 189 6.14 17.48 -7.19
CA SER A 189 6.30 18.40 -8.34
C SER A 189 6.53 17.68 -9.67
N SER A 190 7.58 18.05 -10.41
CA SER A 190 7.88 17.51 -11.75
C SER A 190 8.63 16.18 -11.76
N THR A 191 8.95 15.63 -10.59
CA THR A 191 9.55 14.29 -10.47
C THR A 191 8.45 13.24 -10.57
N GLY A 192 8.73 12.12 -11.23
CA GLY A 192 7.79 11.01 -11.37
C GLY A 192 8.49 9.66 -11.24
N ILE A 193 7.70 8.59 -11.15
CA ILE A 193 8.20 7.21 -11.17
C ILE A 193 8.03 6.66 -12.59
N SER A 194 9.13 6.28 -13.24
CA SER A 194 9.13 5.76 -14.60
C SER A 194 8.97 4.24 -14.66
N ALA A 195 9.42 3.53 -13.62
CA ALA A 195 9.27 2.08 -13.52
C ALA A 195 9.39 1.63 -12.05
N ILE A 196 8.74 0.51 -11.74
CA ILE A 196 9.01 -0.27 -10.52
C ILE A 196 9.32 -1.70 -10.94
N GLU A 197 10.53 -2.14 -10.62
CA GLU A 197 11.00 -3.49 -10.93
C GLU A 197 10.94 -4.35 -9.67
N VAL A 198 10.26 -5.49 -9.77
CA VAL A 198 10.09 -6.44 -8.67
C VAL A 198 10.82 -7.73 -9.01
N GLY A 199 11.96 -7.98 -8.34
CA GLY A 199 12.75 -9.19 -8.48
C GLY A 199 12.81 -9.99 -7.18
N THR A 200 13.26 -11.24 -7.28
CA THR A 200 13.42 -12.10 -6.10
C THR A 200 14.47 -11.61 -5.12
N ALA A 201 15.38 -10.73 -5.54
CA ALA A 201 16.41 -10.15 -4.69
C ALA A 201 16.05 -8.76 -4.13
N ALA A 202 15.32 -7.94 -4.89
CA ALA A 202 15.10 -6.53 -4.54
C ALA A 202 13.86 -5.95 -5.25
N ILE A 203 13.36 -4.85 -4.67
CA ILE A 203 12.45 -3.90 -5.35
C ILE A 203 13.27 -2.67 -5.71
N ASN A 204 13.25 -2.29 -6.99
CA ASN A 204 13.87 -1.07 -7.50
C ASN A 204 12.79 -0.09 -7.96
N ILE A 205 12.84 1.15 -7.47
CA ILE A 205 11.94 2.24 -7.90
C ILE A 205 12.77 3.22 -8.71
N VAL A 206 12.44 3.36 -9.99
CA VAL A 206 13.15 4.23 -10.92
C VAL A 206 12.40 5.56 -11.00
N PHE A 207 13.05 6.61 -10.53
CA PHE A 207 12.53 7.97 -10.59
C PHE A 207 13.07 8.71 -11.80
N THR A 208 12.29 9.62 -12.38
CA THR A 208 12.70 10.44 -13.53
C THR A 208 13.76 11.49 -13.18
N LYS A 209 13.85 11.88 -11.90
CA LYS A 209 14.80 12.85 -11.36
C LYS A 209 15.34 12.41 -10.00
N THR A 210 16.37 13.08 -9.51
CA THR A 210 17.02 12.75 -8.23
C THR A 210 16.46 13.53 -7.04
N GLU A 211 15.94 14.71 -7.32
CA GLU A 211 15.27 15.67 -6.45
C GLU A 211 13.78 15.37 -6.31
N ASP A 212 13.14 15.90 -5.28
CA ASP A 212 11.69 15.82 -5.05
C ASP A 212 11.17 14.38 -5.10
N ARG A 213 11.93 13.45 -4.51
CA ARG A 213 11.56 12.04 -4.39
C ARG A 213 11.96 11.48 -3.05
N TRP A 214 11.28 10.42 -2.65
CA TRP A 214 11.67 9.60 -1.53
C TRP A 214 11.17 8.17 -1.71
N SER A 215 11.80 7.23 -1.00
CA SER A 215 11.35 5.84 -0.97
C SER A 215 11.74 5.21 0.35
N VAL A 216 10.93 4.27 0.82
CA VAL A 216 11.23 3.50 2.02
C VAL A 216 10.71 2.07 1.86
N ALA A 217 11.38 1.12 2.50
CA ALA A 217 10.99 -0.29 2.52
C ALA A 217 10.56 -0.69 3.93
N SER A 218 9.63 -1.63 4.02
CA SER A 218 9.34 -2.31 5.28
C SER A 218 10.52 -3.17 5.71
N GLN A 219 10.59 -3.47 7.01
CA GLN A 219 11.29 -4.64 7.50
C GLN A 219 10.85 -5.91 6.75
N SER A 220 11.79 -6.84 6.63
CA SER A 220 11.51 -8.13 6.00
C SER A 220 10.70 -9.00 6.92
N GLY A 221 9.61 -9.52 6.39
CA GLY A 221 8.89 -10.64 6.96
C GLY A 221 9.34 -12.01 6.51
N THR A 222 8.97 -13.00 7.30
CA THR A 222 9.20 -14.43 7.05
C THR A 222 7.93 -15.20 7.34
N TRP A 223 7.56 -16.09 6.43
CA TRP A 223 6.47 -17.04 6.61
C TRP A 223 6.98 -18.44 6.32
N THR A 224 6.73 -19.38 7.23
CA THR A 224 7.02 -20.80 7.05
C THR A 224 5.72 -21.58 7.01
N ARG A 225 5.53 -22.43 5.99
CA ARG A 225 4.37 -23.34 5.97
C ARG A 225 4.65 -24.55 6.85
N SER A 226 3.97 -24.61 7.99
CA SER A 226 3.93 -25.80 8.84
C SER A 226 3.01 -26.86 8.25
N CYS A 227 3.50 -28.09 8.25
CA CYS A 227 2.76 -29.32 8.07
C CYS A 227 3.53 -30.40 8.87
#